data_AF-A0KV88-F1
#
_entry.id   AF-A0KV88-F1
#
_cell.length_a   1.000
_cell.length_b   1.000
_cell.length_c   1.000
_cell.angle_alpha   90.00
_cell.angle_beta   90.00
_cell.angle_gamma   90.00
#
_symmetry.space_group_name_H-M   'P 1'
#
loop_
_entity.id
_entity.type
_entity.pdbx_description
1 polymer ?
#
loop_
_entity_poly.entity_id
_entity_poly.type
_entity_poly.pdbx_seq_one_letter_code
_entity_poly.pdbx_strand_id
1 'polypeptide(L)'
;MSSSTTTSVDAMAKPEVQQAVYIGLVNPKTPTNVGGIMRASGCYGVDAVFYTGKRYEYAARGPQQYNADTQSAAERIPLTGVASLLDALPSDTKLVCVDLVLGATPLPEFVHPEKAFYVFGPEDGTIGQEIIDRADAVVYVPTVGCMNLAASVNVLLYDRLAKAHREQVSAQTEFDGDALIRQSRDNNNRTRVKTTKQGSSL
;
A
#
# COMPACT_ATOMS: atom_id res chain seq x y z
N MET A 1 -5.34 -13.62 -60.96
CA MET A 1 -6.14 -13.17 -59.80
C MET A 1 -5.55 -13.84 -58.57
N SER A 2 -4.83 -13.05 -57.79
CA SER A 2 -4.14 -13.46 -56.56
C SER A 2 -5.14 -13.53 -55.41
N SER A 3 -5.01 -14.51 -54.53
CA SER A 3 -5.15 -14.31 -53.09
C SER A 3 -4.77 -15.58 -52.33
N SER A 4 -3.54 -15.58 -51.83
CA SER A 4 -3.05 -16.43 -50.75
C SER A 4 -3.65 -15.96 -49.42
N THR A 5 -4.36 -16.83 -48.71
CA THR A 5 -4.85 -16.56 -47.35
C THR A 5 -3.82 -17.06 -46.34
N THR A 6 -3.06 -16.12 -45.80
CA THR A 6 -2.14 -16.36 -44.67
C THR A 6 -2.94 -16.25 -43.38
N THR A 7 -3.03 -17.34 -42.61
CA THR A 7 -3.54 -17.33 -41.24
C THR A 7 -2.45 -16.81 -40.32
N SER A 8 -2.59 -15.56 -39.87
CA SER A 8 -1.76 -14.98 -38.80
C SER A 8 -2.20 -15.56 -37.46
N VAL A 9 -1.25 -16.20 -36.78
CA VAL A 9 -1.35 -16.65 -35.40
C VAL A 9 -1.48 -15.43 -34.47
N ASP A 10 -2.58 -15.37 -33.72
CA ASP A 10 -2.75 -14.39 -32.64
C ASP A 10 -1.71 -14.65 -31.56
N ALA A 11 -0.94 -13.60 -31.23
CA ALA A 11 -0.06 -13.59 -30.08
C ALA A 11 -0.91 -13.70 -28.81
N MET A 12 -0.73 -14.78 -28.03
CA MET A 12 -1.28 -14.88 -26.67
C MET A 12 -0.82 -13.66 -25.86
N ALA A 13 -1.74 -12.76 -25.55
CA ALA A 13 -1.53 -11.72 -24.55
C ALA A 13 -1.12 -12.40 -23.24
N LYS A 14 0.00 -11.97 -22.64
CA LYS A 14 0.40 -12.41 -21.30
C LYS A 14 -0.77 -12.07 -20.34
N PRO A 15 -1.15 -12.98 -19.43
CA PRO A 15 -2.20 -12.68 -18.46
C PRO A 15 -1.78 -11.46 -17.63
N GLU A 16 -2.67 -10.47 -17.53
CA GLU A 16 -2.50 -9.34 -16.62
C GLU A 16 -2.36 -9.88 -15.20
N VAL A 17 -1.21 -9.62 -14.59
CA VAL A 17 -0.97 -10.00 -13.21
C VAL A 17 -1.82 -9.11 -12.31
N GLN A 18 -2.79 -9.72 -11.62
CA GLN A 18 -3.63 -9.01 -10.67
C GLN A 18 -2.85 -8.70 -9.38
N GLN A 19 -2.49 -7.42 -9.20
CA GLN A 19 -1.96 -6.89 -7.96
C GLN A 19 -3.07 -6.83 -6.90
N ALA A 20 -2.73 -7.13 -5.65
CA ALA A 20 -3.64 -6.94 -4.51
C ALA A 20 -2.88 -6.55 -3.25
N VAL A 21 -3.38 -5.57 -2.51
CA VAL A 21 -2.76 -5.04 -1.30
C VAL A 21 -3.79 -4.96 -0.19
N TYR A 22 -3.53 -5.71 0.88
CA TYR A 22 -4.33 -5.71 2.10
C TYR A 22 -3.48 -5.26 3.27
N ILE A 23 -4.11 -4.59 4.25
CA ILE A 23 -3.46 -4.13 5.49
C ILE A 23 -4.13 -4.79 6.69
N GLY A 24 -3.36 -5.39 7.58
CA GLY A 24 -3.83 -6.00 8.82
C GLY A 24 -3.26 -5.27 10.02
N LEU A 25 -4.11 -4.83 10.94
CA LEU A 25 -3.71 -4.09 12.15
C LEU A 25 -3.95 -4.95 13.38
N VAL A 26 -2.89 -5.29 14.11
CA VAL A 26 -3.03 -6.04 15.37
C VAL A 26 -3.51 -5.10 16.47
N ASN A 27 -4.77 -5.26 16.89
CA ASN A 27 -5.38 -4.53 18.02
C ASN A 27 -5.06 -3.02 18.06
N PRO A 28 -5.27 -2.23 16.99
CA PRO A 28 -4.87 -0.83 16.94
C PRO A 28 -5.53 0.00 18.05
N LYS A 29 -4.81 0.97 18.59
CA LYS A 29 -5.21 1.72 19.77
C LYS A 29 -5.99 2.98 19.46
N THR A 30 -5.54 3.77 18.48
CA THR A 30 -6.03 5.15 18.31
C THR A 30 -6.79 5.38 17.00
N PRO A 31 -7.96 6.03 17.04
CA PRO A 31 -8.67 6.48 15.84
C PRO A 31 -7.81 7.34 14.92
N THR A 32 -6.92 8.18 15.46
CA THR A 32 -5.99 9.00 14.66
C THR A 32 -5.07 8.14 13.79
N ASN A 33 -4.46 7.08 14.33
CA ASN A 33 -3.62 6.19 13.52
C ASN A 33 -4.46 5.47 12.47
N VAL A 34 -5.62 4.93 12.85
CA VAL A 34 -6.50 4.22 11.90
C VAL A 34 -6.94 5.16 10.78
N GLY A 35 -7.34 6.40 11.08
CA GLY A 35 -7.68 7.39 10.06
C GLY A 35 -6.50 7.76 9.16
N GLY A 36 -5.29 7.89 9.71
CA GLY A 36 -4.07 8.12 8.92
C GLY A 36 -3.73 6.95 7.99
N ILE A 37 -3.99 5.72 8.44
CA ILE A 37 -3.85 4.50 7.65
C ILE A 37 -4.90 4.46 6.54
N MET A 38 -6.16 4.76 6.82
CA MET A 38 -7.20 4.81 5.79
C MET A 38 -6.89 5.86 4.72
N ARG A 39 -6.39 7.03 5.12
CA ARG A 39 -5.89 8.03 4.17
C ARG A 39 -4.78 7.47 3.29
N ALA A 40 -3.76 6.83 3.89
CA ALA A 40 -2.67 6.22 3.15
C ALA A 40 -3.18 5.14 2.18
N SER A 41 -4.10 4.28 2.65
CA SER A 41 -4.77 3.26 1.85
C SER A 41 -5.43 3.87 0.61
N GLY A 42 -6.11 5.02 0.75
CA GLY A 42 -6.67 5.76 -0.37
C GLY A 42 -5.63 6.33 -1.34
N CYS A 43 -4.51 6.84 -0.82
CA CYS A 43 -3.43 7.40 -1.65
C CYS A 43 -2.67 6.34 -2.45
N TYR A 44 -2.52 5.13 -1.91
CA TYR A 44 -1.68 4.08 -2.49
C TYR A 44 -2.46 2.89 -3.07
N GLY A 45 -3.80 2.97 -3.11
CA GLY A 45 -4.64 1.95 -3.76
C GLY A 45 -4.68 0.61 -3.00
N VAL A 46 -4.84 0.65 -1.68
CA VAL A 46 -5.07 -0.56 -0.86
C VAL A 46 -6.50 -1.05 -1.07
N ASP A 47 -6.67 -2.37 -1.19
CA ASP A 47 -7.96 -3.01 -1.47
C ASP A 47 -8.85 -3.13 -0.24
N ALA A 48 -8.29 -3.51 0.92
CA ALA A 48 -9.01 -3.56 2.20
C ALA A 48 -8.09 -3.46 3.41
N VAL A 49 -8.65 -2.99 4.52
CA VAL A 49 -8.00 -2.93 5.83
C VAL A 49 -8.75 -3.79 6.83
N PHE A 50 -8.03 -4.65 7.54
CA PHE A 50 -8.53 -5.51 8.59
C PHE A 50 -7.90 -5.11 9.92
N TYR A 51 -8.64 -5.27 11.02
CA TYR A 51 -8.08 -5.09 12.35
C TYR A 51 -8.61 -6.14 13.33
N THR A 52 -7.81 -6.48 14.32
CA THR A 52 -8.25 -7.32 15.45
C THR A 52 -8.51 -6.48 16.69
N GLY A 53 -9.07 -7.10 17.72
CA GLY A 53 -9.25 -6.48 19.03
C GLY A 53 -10.35 -5.40 19.06
N LYS A 54 -10.44 -4.69 20.18
CA LYS A 54 -11.55 -3.76 20.46
C LYS A 54 -11.10 -2.35 20.88
N ARG A 55 -9.79 -2.12 20.99
CA ARG A 55 -9.26 -0.83 21.48
C ARG A 55 -9.68 0.33 20.57
N TYR A 56 -9.50 0.15 19.27
CA TYR A 56 -9.97 1.11 18.27
C TYR A 56 -11.48 1.38 18.39
N GLU A 57 -12.32 0.34 18.40
CA GLU A 57 -13.78 0.50 18.49
C GLU A 57 -14.20 1.28 19.74
N TYR A 58 -13.60 0.97 20.88
CA TYR A 58 -13.89 1.67 22.14
C TYR A 58 -13.44 3.13 22.09
N ALA A 59 -12.24 3.41 21.55
CA ALA A 59 -11.73 4.76 21.41
C ALA A 59 -12.54 5.59 20.39
N ALA A 60 -13.03 4.97 19.32
CA ALA A 60 -13.83 5.62 18.29
C ALA A 60 -15.23 6.04 18.78
N ARG A 61 -15.75 5.43 19.86
CA ARG A 61 -17.01 5.81 20.51
C ARG A 61 -16.86 6.99 21.49
N GLY A 62 -15.63 7.40 21.79
CA GLY A 62 -15.33 8.51 22.70
C GLY A 62 -15.52 9.90 22.08
N PRO A 63 -15.04 10.97 22.74
CA PRO A 63 -15.06 12.33 22.19
C PRO A 63 -14.40 12.36 20.82
N GLN A 64 -14.97 13.15 19.90
CA GLN A 64 -14.50 13.25 18.52
C GLN A 64 -12.99 13.59 18.50
N GLN A 65 -12.19 12.67 17.97
CA GLN A 65 -10.78 12.90 17.70
C GLN A 65 -10.60 13.45 16.28
N TYR A 66 -9.45 14.06 16.01
CA TYR A 66 -9.12 14.60 14.69
C TYR A 66 -9.26 13.52 13.60
N ASN A 67 -10.10 13.79 12.59
CA ASN A 67 -10.27 12.88 11.47
C ASN A 67 -9.14 13.10 10.44
N ALA A 68 -8.17 12.18 10.43
CA ALA A 68 -7.07 12.20 9.46
C ALA A 68 -7.48 11.68 8.07
N ASP A 69 -8.60 10.94 7.96
CA ASP A 69 -9.17 10.49 6.68
C ASP A 69 -10.07 11.60 6.08
N THR A 70 -9.44 12.68 5.64
CA THR A 70 -10.14 13.83 5.05
C THR A 70 -10.59 13.61 3.61
N GLN A 71 -10.32 12.44 3.03
CA GLN A 71 -10.66 12.09 1.65
C GLN A 71 -11.72 10.99 1.57
N SER A 72 -12.35 10.65 2.70
CA SER A 72 -13.37 9.60 2.80
C SER A 72 -12.89 8.28 2.19
N ALA A 73 -11.62 7.94 2.37
CA ALA A 73 -11.09 6.67 1.87
C ALA A 73 -11.87 5.48 2.46
N ALA A 74 -12.32 5.61 3.71
CA ALA A 74 -13.18 4.63 4.38
C ALA A 74 -14.54 4.38 3.70
N GLU A 75 -15.03 5.27 2.82
CA GLU A 75 -16.26 5.03 2.06
C GLU A 75 -16.05 4.07 0.87
N ARG A 76 -14.79 3.89 0.44
CA ARG A 76 -14.43 3.07 -0.73
C ARG A 76 -13.56 1.87 -0.38
N ILE A 77 -12.80 1.95 0.70
CA ILE A 77 -11.89 0.90 1.18
C ILE A 77 -12.51 0.27 2.43
N PRO A 78 -12.89 -1.02 2.41
CA PRO A 78 -13.45 -1.70 3.57
C PRO A 78 -12.50 -1.66 4.76
N LEU A 79 -13.00 -1.25 5.92
CA LEU A 79 -12.34 -1.36 7.21
C LEU A 79 -13.10 -2.37 8.08
N THR A 80 -12.55 -3.58 8.22
CA THR A 80 -13.28 -4.72 8.82
C THR A 80 -12.62 -5.23 10.10
N GLY A 81 -13.38 -5.29 11.19
CA GLY A 81 -12.96 -5.96 12.42
C GLY A 81 -13.05 -7.48 12.27
N VAL A 82 -11.98 -8.20 12.58
CA VAL A 82 -11.89 -9.67 12.49
C VAL A 82 -11.38 -10.28 13.80
N ALA A 83 -11.73 -11.54 14.05
CA ALA A 83 -11.22 -12.27 15.21
C ALA A 83 -9.74 -12.66 15.05
N SER A 84 -9.34 -12.99 13.82
CA SER A 84 -8.00 -13.47 13.46
C SER A 84 -7.59 -12.87 12.12
N LEU A 85 -6.40 -12.25 12.05
CA LEU A 85 -5.84 -11.79 10.77
C LEU A 85 -5.44 -12.97 9.88
N LEU A 86 -5.03 -14.09 10.47
CA LEU A 86 -4.65 -15.28 9.73
C LEU A 86 -5.84 -15.91 9.01
N ASP A 87 -7.02 -15.89 9.64
CA ASP A 87 -8.25 -16.41 9.05
C ASP A 87 -8.82 -15.45 8.00
N ALA A 88 -8.44 -14.17 8.07
CA ALA A 88 -8.80 -13.14 7.11
C ALA A 88 -7.82 -13.03 5.92
N LEU A 89 -6.73 -13.81 5.92
CA LEU A 89 -5.74 -13.81 4.84
C LEU A 89 -6.39 -14.33 3.54
N PRO A 90 -6.45 -13.51 2.47
CA PRO A 90 -7.00 -13.96 1.19
C PRO A 90 -6.15 -15.07 0.57
N SER A 91 -6.78 -15.91 -0.25
CA SER A 91 -6.07 -16.95 -1.00
C SER A 91 -4.99 -16.36 -1.92
N ASP A 92 -3.93 -17.11 -2.15
CA ASP A 92 -2.80 -16.74 -3.01
C ASP A 92 -2.14 -15.39 -2.66
N THR A 93 -2.25 -14.98 -1.39
CA THR A 93 -1.69 -13.72 -0.88
C THR A 93 -0.55 -14.01 0.09
N LYS A 94 0.56 -13.30 -0.05
CA LYS A 94 1.72 -13.44 0.83
C LYS A 94 1.51 -12.67 2.13
N LEU A 95 1.68 -13.35 3.27
CA LEU A 95 1.61 -12.75 4.59
C LEU A 95 2.96 -12.09 4.91
N VAL A 96 2.97 -10.77 5.04
CA VAL A 96 4.18 -9.99 5.32
C VAL A 96 4.01 -9.27 6.65
N CYS A 97 4.75 -9.69 7.67
CA CYS A 97 4.73 -9.00 8.97
C CYS A 97 5.69 -7.82 8.97
N VAL A 98 5.27 -6.70 9.55
CA VAL A 98 6.01 -5.44 9.54
C VAL A 98 6.20 -4.97 10.98
N ASP A 99 7.37 -5.26 11.53
CA ASP A 99 7.70 -4.99 12.94
C ASP A 99 9.22 -5.06 13.19
N LEU A 100 9.70 -4.58 14.34
CA LEU A 100 11.10 -4.67 14.75
C LEU A 100 11.42 -6.05 15.36
N VAL A 101 11.43 -7.07 14.50
CA VAL A 101 11.78 -8.45 14.87
C VAL A 101 13.24 -8.75 14.53
N LEU A 102 13.95 -9.43 15.42
CA LEU A 102 15.33 -9.86 15.17
C LEU A 102 15.38 -10.82 13.97
N GLY A 103 16.24 -10.51 12.99
CA GLY A 103 16.36 -11.28 11.75
C GLY A 103 15.40 -10.86 10.63
N ALA A 104 14.54 -9.86 10.86
CA ALA A 104 13.70 -9.29 9.81
C ALA A 104 14.53 -8.64 8.68
N THR A 105 13.99 -8.66 7.47
CA THR A 105 14.60 -8.01 6.29
C THR A 105 14.40 -6.49 6.37
N PRO A 106 15.43 -5.67 6.15
CA PRO A 106 15.24 -4.22 6.09
C PRO A 106 14.39 -3.86 4.87
N LEU A 107 13.37 -3.01 5.07
CA LEU A 107 12.40 -2.63 4.05
C LEU A 107 13.04 -2.21 2.71
N PRO A 108 14.12 -1.40 2.66
CA PRO A 108 14.78 -1.06 1.39
C PRO A 108 15.23 -2.27 0.57
N GLU A 109 15.61 -3.38 1.19
CA GLU A 109 16.07 -4.62 0.54
C GLU A 109 14.93 -5.60 0.23
N PHE A 110 13.74 -5.38 0.79
CA PHE A 110 12.59 -6.26 0.61
C PHE A 110 12.01 -6.17 -0.81
N VAL A 111 11.70 -7.31 -1.43
CA VAL A 111 10.97 -7.36 -2.70
C VAL A 111 9.49 -7.61 -2.41
N HIS A 112 8.65 -6.67 -2.80
CA HIS A 112 7.23 -6.75 -2.51
C HIS A 112 6.53 -7.80 -3.39
N PRO A 113 5.73 -8.72 -2.82
CA PRO A 113 4.96 -9.67 -3.60
C PRO A 113 3.78 -8.98 -4.30
N GLU A 114 3.35 -9.52 -5.45
CA GLU A 114 2.24 -8.95 -6.24
C GLU A 114 0.93 -8.90 -5.45
N LYS A 115 0.64 -9.96 -4.69
CA LYS A 115 -0.46 -10.03 -3.72
C LYS A 115 0.11 -10.09 -2.32
N ALA A 116 -0.15 -9.06 -1.52
CA ALA A 116 0.42 -8.90 -0.19
C ALA A 116 -0.64 -8.59 0.85
N PHE A 117 -0.55 -9.27 2.00
CA PHE A 117 -1.25 -8.89 3.22
C PHE A 117 -0.21 -8.42 4.24
N TYR A 118 -0.06 -7.09 4.36
CA TYR A 118 0.90 -6.50 5.28
C TYR A 118 0.28 -6.38 6.67
N VAL A 119 0.85 -7.08 7.65
CA VAL A 119 0.39 -7.06 9.04
C VAL A 119 1.32 -6.20 9.89
N PHE A 120 0.74 -5.26 10.63
CA PHE A 120 1.45 -4.33 11.50
C PHE A 120 1.11 -4.58 12.97
N GLY A 121 2.12 -4.47 13.83
CA GLY A 121 1.97 -4.60 15.28
C GLY A 121 1.20 -3.45 15.93
N PRO A 122 0.74 -3.63 17.19
CA PRO A 122 0.09 -2.56 17.95
C PRO A 122 1.07 -1.44 18.30
N GLU A 123 0.57 -0.23 18.55
CA GLU A 123 1.40 0.94 18.87
C GLU A 123 2.30 0.80 20.10
N ASP A 124 1.93 -0.08 21.03
CA ASP A 124 2.53 -0.29 22.34
C ASP A 124 2.92 -1.75 22.58
N GLY A 125 3.22 -2.48 21.50
CA GLY A 125 3.68 -3.87 21.57
C GLY A 125 4.27 -4.34 20.25
N THR A 126 4.28 -5.66 20.08
CA THR A 126 4.77 -6.33 18.86
C THR A 126 3.72 -7.30 18.35
N ILE A 127 3.83 -7.70 17.08
CA ILE A 127 3.07 -8.80 16.49
C ILE A 127 3.35 -10.08 17.30
N GLY A 128 2.29 -10.81 17.64
CA GLY A 128 2.41 -12.08 18.36
C GLY A 128 3.20 -13.12 17.55
N GLN A 129 3.99 -13.95 18.25
CA GLN A 129 4.84 -14.96 17.62
C GLN A 129 4.04 -15.93 16.75
N GLU A 130 2.77 -16.18 17.08
CA GLU A 130 1.85 -17.03 16.33
C GLU A 130 1.50 -16.53 14.92
N ILE A 131 1.64 -15.22 14.67
CA ILE A 131 1.49 -14.62 13.34
C ILE A 131 2.87 -14.60 12.65
N ILE A 132 3.92 -14.24 13.39
CA ILE A 132 5.30 -14.22 12.87
C ILE A 132 5.71 -15.59 12.31
N ASP A 133 5.43 -16.67 13.04
CA ASP A 133 5.78 -18.05 12.65
C ASP A 133 5.09 -18.51 11.36
N ARG A 134 4.02 -17.83 10.95
CA ARG A 134 3.25 -18.13 9.73
C ARG A 134 3.54 -17.16 8.58
N ALA A 135 4.33 -16.13 8.82
CA ALA A 135 4.63 -15.11 7.81
C ALA A 135 5.51 -15.67 6.70
N ASP A 136 5.22 -15.32 5.45
CA ASP A 136 6.12 -15.58 4.32
C ASP A 136 7.37 -14.69 4.40
N ALA A 137 7.24 -13.51 4.99
CA ALA A 137 8.34 -12.59 5.25
C ALA A 137 8.10 -11.73 6.49
N VAL A 138 9.18 -11.34 7.16
CA VAL A 138 9.15 -10.35 8.23
C VAL A 138 10.07 -9.21 7.82
N VAL A 139 9.54 -8.00 7.84
CA VAL A 139 10.18 -6.79 7.30
C VAL A 139 10.20 -5.71 8.38
N TYR A 140 11.24 -4.89 8.41
CA TYR A 140 11.31 -3.77 9.34
C TYR A 140 11.73 -2.48 8.65
N VAL A 141 11.25 -1.34 9.16
CA VAL A 141 11.71 -0.02 8.72
C VAL A 141 12.99 0.31 9.49
N PRO A 142 14.15 0.53 8.83
CA PRO A 142 15.44 0.67 9.51
C PRO A 142 15.64 2.08 10.10
N THR A 143 14.85 2.44 11.10
CA THR A 143 14.95 3.70 11.85
C THR A 143 15.62 3.54 13.22
N VAL A 144 16.03 4.65 13.82
CA VAL A 144 16.41 4.69 15.24
C VAL A 144 15.13 4.65 16.08
N GLY A 145 14.79 3.45 16.57
CA GLY A 145 13.57 3.19 17.34
C GLY A 145 12.33 2.93 16.48
N CYS A 146 11.22 2.62 17.13
CA CYS A 146 9.94 2.33 16.48
C CYS A 146 9.36 3.59 15.82
N MET A 147 8.85 3.44 14.60
CA MET A 147 8.08 4.49 13.93
C MET A 147 6.60 4.42 14.36
N ASN A 148 5.91 5.56 14.34
CA ASN A 148 4.46 5.62 14.52
C ASN A 148 3.74 4.66 13.55
N LEU A 149 2.72 3.94 14.01
CA LEU A 149 1.99 2.92 13.22
C LEU A 149 1.53 3.42 11.84
N ALA A 150 0.85 4.57 11.78
CA ALA A 150 0.36 5.12 10.51
C ALA A 150 1.51 5.61 9.62
N ALA A 151 2.59 6.14 10.20
CA ALA A 151 3.78 6.51 9.46
C ALA A 151 4.48 5.27 8.86
N SER A 152 4.58 4.17 9.62
CA SER A 152 5.14 2.90 9.14
C SER A 152 4.37 2.36 7.93
N VAL A 153 3.03 2.42 7.96
CA VAL A 153 2.19 2.05 6.81
C VAL A 153 2.49 2.94 5.60
N ASN A 154 2.58 4.27 5.77
CA ASN A 154 2.90 5.18 4.68
C ASN A 154 4.27 4.88 4.06
N VAL A 155 5.29 4.63 4.88
CA VAL A 155 6.65 4.32 4.41
C VAL A 155 6.67 3.02 3.62
N LEU A 156 5.99 1.99 4.10
CA LEU A 156 5.90 0.71 3.39
C LEU A 156 5.18 0.82 2.05
N LEU A 157 4.04 1.53 2.02
CA LEU A 157 3.27 1.70 0.79
C LEU A 157 4.00 2.58 -0.22
N TYR A 158 4.70 3.62 0.24
CA TYR A 158 5.56 4.44 -0.62
C TYR A 158 6.74 3.64 -1.18
N ASP A 159 7.40 2.81 -0.36
CA ASP A 159 8.50 1.97 -0.84
C ASP A 159 8.03 0.98 -1.92
N ARG A 160 6.88 0.32 -1.70
CA ARG A 160 6.23 -0.53 -2.71
C ARG A 160 6.01 0.22 -4.02
N LEU A 161 5.38 1.40 -3.95
CA LEU A 161 5.09 2.23 -5.13
C LEU A 161 6.39 2.65 -5.85
N ALA A 162 7.39 3.10 -5.09
CA ALA A 162 8.65 3.56 -5.64
C ALA A 162 9.43 2.43 -6.33
N LYS A 163 9.40 1.22 -5.77
CA LYS A 163 10.00 0.02 -6.38
C LYS A 163 9.28 -0.38 -7.66
N ALA A 164 7.94 -0.44 -7.65
CA ALA A 164 7.15 -0.73 -8.84
C ALA A 164 7.39 0.31 -9.96
N HIS A 165 7.50 1.59 -9.62
CA HIS A 165 7.83 2.64 -10.59
C HIS A 165 9.22 2.44 -11.21
N ARG A 166 10.24 2.08 -10.42
CA ARG A 166 11.59 1.79 -10.94
C ARG A 166 11.59 0.60 -11.90
N GLU A 167 10.79 -0.43 -11.61
CA GLU A 167 10.62 -1.59 -12.49
C GLU A 167 9.95 -1.20 -13.82
N GLN A 168 8.87 -0.41 -13.77
CA GLN A 168 8.18 0.11 -14.96
C GLN A 168 9.11 0.95 -15.86
N VAL A 169 9.88 1.86 -15.26
CA VAL A 169 10.87 2.67 -16.00
C VAL A 169 11.92 1.78 -16.66
N SER A 170 12.40 0.75 -15.95
CA SER A 170 13.37 -0.21 -16.50
C SER A 170 12.77 -1.04 -17.64
N ALA A 171 11.47 -1.29 -17.62
CA ALA A 171 10.72 -2.00 -18.64
C ALA A 171 10.28 -1.13 -19.83
N GLN A 172 10.73 0.13 -19.93
CA GLN A 172 10.41 1.09 -21.00
C GLN A 172 8.91 1.39 -21.16
N THR A 173 8.10 1.20 -20.11
CA THR A 173 6.71 1.65 -20.11
C THR A 173 6.65 3.13 -19.75
N GLU A 174 6.06 3.97 -20.61
CA GLU A 174 5.88 5.39 -20.32
C GLU A 174 4.93 5.60 -19.13
N PHE A 175 5.37 6.37 -18.13
CA PHE A 175 4.53 6.82 -17.01
C PHE A 175 4.16 8.30 -17.22
N ASP A 176 2.89 8.58 -17.56
CA ASP A 176 2.38 9.94 -17.61
C ASP A 176 2.02 10.43 -16.19
N GLY A 177 3.03 10.90 -15.46
CA GLY A 177 2.82 11.47 -14.13
C GLY A 177 1.91 12.70 -14.12
N ASP A 178 1.84 13.41 -15.25
CA ASP A 178 1.04 14.61 -15.41
C ASP A 178 -0.46 14.26 -15.54
N ALA A 179 -0.80 13.13 -16.17
CA ALA A 179 -2.16 12.58 -16.16
C ALA A 179 -2.63 12.24 -14.75
N LEU A 180 -1.81 11.57 -13.94
CA LEU A 180 -2.14 11.25 -12.55
C LEU A 180 -2.39 12.53 -11.74
N ILE A 181 -1.52 13.54 -11.86
CA ILE A 181 -1.71 14.84 -11.19
C ILE A 181 -3.04 15.48 -11.57
N ARG A 182 -3.41 15.45 -12.86
CA ARG A 182 -4.69 16.03 -13.33
C ARG A 182 -5.89 15.28 -12.78
N GLN A 183 -5.80 13.97 -12.60
CA GLN A 183 -6.85 13.15 -12.01
C GLN A 183 -6.98 13.34 -10.49
N SER A 184 -5.86 13.50 -9.79
CA SER A 184 -5.85 13.52 -8.32
C SER A 184 -5.96 14.90 -7.69
N ARG A 185 -5.56 15.97 -8.40
CA ARG A 185 -5.57 17.32 -7.84
C ARG A 185 -7.00 17.83 -7.66
N ASP A 186 -7.24 18.56 -6.58
CA ASP A 186 -8.51 19.26 -6.39
C ASP A 186 -8.65 20.48 -7.35
N ASN A 187 -9.86 21.05 -7.41
CA ASN A 187 -10.18 22.18 -8.28
C ASN A 187 -9.39 23.46 -7.96
N ASN A 188 -8.79 23.54 -6.76
CA ASN A 188 -8.04 24.70 -6.28
C ASN A 188 -6.55 24.61 -6.66
N ASN A 189 -6.03 23.41 -6.90
CA ASN A 189 -4.64 23.22 -7.29
C ASN A 189 -4.39 23.54 -8.77
N ARG A 190 -3.90 24.75 -9.03
CA ARG A 190 -3.54 25.25 -10.37
C ARG A 190 -2.03 25.41 -10.59
N THR A 191 -1.21 24.95 -9.65
CA THR A 191 0.24 25.14 -9.71
C THR A 191 0.89 24.26 -10.79
N ARG A 192 2.02 24.72 -11.34
CA ARG A 192 2.80 24.03 -12.39
C ARG A 192 4.28 24.28 -12.18
N VAL A 193 5.13 23.33 -12.59
CA VAL A 193 6.59 23.51 -12.59
C VAL A 193 7.00 24.58 -13.61
N LYS A 194 8.10 25.31 -13.34
CA LYS A 194 8.64 26.29 -14.28
C LYS A 194 9.17 25.56 -15.53
N THR A 195 8.55 25.78 -16.69
CA THR A 195 9.09 25.32 -17.97
C THR A 195 10.28 26.20 -18.35
N THR A 196 11.50 25.69 -18.25
CA THR A 196 12.65 26.31 -18.90
C THR A 196 12.48 26.14 -20.41
N LYS A 197 12.22 27.23 -21.13
CA LYS A 197 12.39 27.21 -22.60
C LYS A 197 13.85 26.85 -22.86
N GLN A 198 14.13 25.70 -23.48
CA GLN A 198 15.43 25.49 -24.12
C GLN A 198 15.57 26.61 -25.15
N GLY A 199 16.51 27.52 -24.92
CA GLY A 199 16.80 28.60 -25.85
C GLY A 199 17.26 27.99 -27.17
N SER A 200 16.62 28.40 -28.26
CA SER A 200 17.15 28.18 -29.60
C SER A 200 18.51 28.85 -29.70
N SER A 201 19.57 28.05 -29.72
CA SER A 201 20.86 28.48 -30.25
C SER A 201 20.64 28.89 -31.70
N LEU A 202 21.05 30.11 -32.03
CA LEU A 202 21.13 30.65 -33.40
C LEU A 202 22.03 29.81 -34.29
#